data_AF-G3JHP9-F1
#
_entry.id   AF-G3JHP9-F1
#
_cell.length_a   1.000
_cell.length_b   1.000
_cell.length_c   1.000
_cell.angle_alpha   90.00
_cell.angle_beta   90.00
_cell.angle_gamma   90.00
#
_symmetry.space_group_name_H-M   'P 1'
#
loop_
_entity.id
_entity.type
_entity.pdbx_description
1 polymer ?
#
loop_
_entity_poly.entity_id
_entity_poly.type
_entity_poly.pdbx_seq_one_letter_code
_entity_poly.pdbx_strand_id
1 'polypeptide(L)'
;MATSYQKLATHTELAESDSHEMEAVVHRSAFSNSPSTPTATLGTSLTMSDKNDVSTTEHVARPVGKKGAIKRHCQRFWWLHLIIFILVAVFVILMTPTGARRYGPKFKPLPQPVTHTSWLARVPSRPAAKKLKSIFVAIPRIAQDKINHAKLDIVAVKITNATPTSYQMTINSTITTDGTVKANIDPFAGDMYLEDTEDKTPFAVLNFPPTNADKYSVVNVDQHIVIQNLDAFNKFNTWFVNNETLRIGVKGQTKVQPNGLNKKYDVTFHKILEVKGLNLFKGMTVINPRVDLSVDNGTVPDFRNFYAQAELPNPSHFSLDIGNAVFDNYFLGVNLGKLYIDNLSLVPGTNKVNVTGNLNQGEIIVLASGAKPYCETGVASFSLIGNNVTRDGVEIPYFQYALAHANQTVSLNITDTLFRSNIPAAVTCSKGATK
;
A
#
# COMPACT_ATOMS: atom_id res chain seq x y z
N MET A 1 -7.03 55.58 -29.61
CA MET A 1 -8.48 55.62 -29.90
C MET A 1 -9.03 54.27 -29.44
N ALA A 2 -9.51 54.03 -28.23
CA ALA A 2 -10.49 54.72 -27.37
C ALA A 2 -11.92 54.73 -27.96
N THR A 3 -12.71 53.69 -27.62
CA THR A 3 -14.19 53.59 -27.55
C THR A 3 -14.50 52.13 -27.13
N SER A 4 -15.04 51.70 -25.99
CA SER A 4 -15.95 52.19 -24.92
C SER A 4 -17.42 51.75 -25.06
N TYR A 5 -17.95 51.19 -23.94
CA TYR A 5 -19.36 51.00 -23.51
C TYR A 5 -20.21 49.91 -24.22
N GLN A 6 -21.11 49.11 -23.60
CA GLN A 6 -21.91 49.14 -22.35
C GLN A 6 -22.38 47.68 -22.05
N LYS A 7 -22.25 47.11 -20.85
CA LYS A 7 -23.19 47.07 -19.69
C LYS A 7 -24.68 46.88 -20.02
N LEU A 8 -25.24 45.70 -19.69
CA LEU A 8 -26.63 45.53 -19.25
C LEU A 8 -26.71 44.41 -18.21
N ALA A 9 -27.27 44.76 -17.07
CA ALA A 9 -27.64 43.87 -15.96
C ALA A 9 -29.17 43.91 -15.86
N THR A 10 -29.79 42.76 -15.61
CA THR A 10 -31.21 42.67 -15.23
C THR A 10 -31.41 41.62 -14.14
N HIS A 11 -32.03 42.10 -13.06
CA HIS A 11 -32.67 41.47 -11.90
C HIS A 11 -33.45 40.17 -12.21
N THR A 12 -33.29 39.10 -11.41
CA THR A 12 -34.04 38.75 -10.18
C THR A 12 -35.45 38.22 -10.44
N GLU A 13 -35.68 36.92 -10.21
CA GLU A 13 -36.90 36.45 -9.55
C GLU A 13 -36.64 35.12 -8.83
N LEU A 14 -36.87 35.12 -7.51
CA LEU A 14 -36.93 33.99 -6.61
C LEU A 14 -38.35 33.42 -6.68
N ALA A 15 -38.48 32.10 -6.86
CA ALA A 15 -39.73 31.38 -6.61
C ALA A 15 -39.43 30.23 -5.66
N GLU A 16 -39.80 30.46 -4.41
CA GLU A 16 -39.87 29.53 -3.31
C GLU A 16 -41.23 28.80 -3.41
N SER A 17 -41.22 27.46 -3.37
CA SER A 17 -42.45 26.67 -3.22
C SER A 17 -42.19 25.53 -2.26
N ASP A 18 -42.86 25.67 -1.13
CA ASP A 18 -42.95 24.74 -0.01
C ASP A 18 -43.71 23.45 -0.33
N SER A 19 -43.34 22.42 0.45
CA SER A 19 -44.16 21.34 1.02
C SER A 19 -45.05 20.46 0.11
N HIS A 20 -44.77 19.16 0.10
CA HIS A 20 -45.64 18.24 0.85
C HIS A 20 -44.96 16.87 1.13
N GLU A 21 -44.91 16.61 2.43
CA GLU A 21 -44.64 15.37 3.11
C GLU A 21 -45.84 14.42 2.92
N MET A 22 -45.60 13.17 2.51
CA MET A 22 -46.58 12.10 2.66
C MET A 22 -45.93 10.94 3.42
N GLU A 23 -46.31 10.84 4.69
CA GLU A 23 -46.15 9.65 5.51
C GLU A 23 -46.89 8.46 4.88
N ALA A 24 -46.22 7.30 4.81
CA ALA A 24 -46.86 6.02 4.60
C ALA A 24 -46.56 5.10 5.79
N VAL A 25 -47.57 5.06 6.66
CA VAL A 25 -47.99 4.07 7.65
C VAL A 25 -47.29 2.69 7.60
N VAL A 26 -46.77 2.37 8.78
CA VAL A 26 -46.36 1.08 9.35
C VAL A 26 -47.36 -0.06 9.09
N HIS A 27 -46.87 -1.21 8.61
CA HIS A 27 -47.40 -2.51 9.02
C HIS A 27 -46.26 -3.44 9.46
N ARG A 28 -46.12 -3.58 10.78
CA ARG A 28 -45.43 -4.70 11.44
C ARG A 28 -46.38 -5.90 11.43
N SER A 29 -45.89 -7.05 10.99
CA SER A 29 -46.39 -8.35 11.45
C SER A 29 -45.20 -9.18 11.91
N ALA A 30 -45.00 -9.21 13.23
CA ALA A 30 -44.15 -10.16 13.90
C ALA A 30 -44.89 -11.49 14.01
N PHE A 31 -44.25 -12.60 13.63
CA PHE A 31 -44.59 -13.91 14.17
C PHE A 31 -43.32 -14.55 14.71
N SER A 32 -43.34 -14.75 16.02
CA SER A 32 -42.39 -15.45 16.84
C SER A 32 -42.89 -16.89 16.98
N ASN A 33 -42.06 -17.89 16.68
CA ASN A 33 -41.55 -18.85 17.67
C ASN A 33 -40.85 -20.05 17.01
N SER A 34 -39.81 -20.49 17.72
CA SER A 34 -38.86 -21.55 17.44
C SER A 34 -39.38 -22.91 17.99
N PRO A 35 -38.55 -23.96 18.22
CA PRO A 35 -38.38 -25.09 17.31
C PRO A 35 -38.77 -26.45 17.96
N SER A 36 -38.93 -27.51 17.17
CA SER A 36 -38.75 -28.89 17.67
C SER A 36 -38.71 -29.94 16.55
N THR A 37 -37.61 -30.70 16.52
CA THR A 37 -37.50 -32.04 15.89
C THR A 37 -37.85 -33.09 16.95
N PRO A 38 -38.47 -34.22 16.57
CA PRO A 38 -37.90 -35.55 16.86
C PRO A 38 -38.12 -36.55 15.70
N THR A 39 -37.12 -37.32 15.25
CA THR A 39 -36.64 -38.64 15.74
C THR A 39 -37.17 -39.84 14.93
N ALA A 40 -36.23 -40.48 14.21
CA ALA A 40 -35.97 -41.90 13.93
C ALA A 40 -37.07 -42.90 13.48
N THR A 41 -36.70 -43.74 12.51
CA THR A 41 -37.21 -45.11 12.36
C THR A 41 -36.06 -46.09 12.13
N LEU A 42 -36.19 -47.23 12.78
CA LEU A 42 -35.22 -48.30 13.06
C LEU A 42 -35.21 -49.36 11.94
N GLY A 43 -34.06 -49.99 11.71
CA GLY A 43 -33.89 -51.21 10.92
C GLY A 43 -32.74 -52.07 11.46
N THR A 44 -33.10 -53.09 12.24
CA THR A 44 -32.28 -54.04 13.01
C THR A 44 -31.65 -55.15 12.14
N SER A 45 -30.45 -55.65 12.45
CA SER A 45 -30.15 -57.10 12.57
C SER A 45 -28.70 -57.43 12.99
N LEU A 46 -28.55 -58.01 14.20
CA LEU A 46 -27.74 -59.19 14.63
C LEU A 46 -26.19 -59.18 14.36
N THR A 47 -25.24 -59.55 15.24
CA THR A 47 -25.17 -60.28 16.54
C THR A 47 -23.71 -60.28 17.05
N MET A 48 -23.49 -60.26 18.39
CA MET A 48 -22.48 -60.95 19.25
C MET A 48 -21.02 -61.17 18.76
N SER A 49 -19.93 -61.21 19.54
CA SER A 49 -19.61 -61.03 20.97
C SER A 49 -18.08 -61.15 21.11
N ASP A 50 -17.46 -60.24 21.88
CA ASP A 50 -16.45 -60.46 22.94
C ASP A 50 -15.25 -61.43 22.75
N LYS A 51 -14.00 -60.90 22.77
CA LYS A 51 -12.95 -61.15 23.81
C LYS A 51 -11.54 -60.68 23.39
N ASN A 52 -10.84 -60.17 24.40
CA ASN A 52 -9.43 -59.78 24.44
C ASN A 52 -8.44 -60.87 23.98
N ASP A 53 -7.32 -60.45 23.39
CA ASP A 53 -6.01 -61.00 23.77
C ASP A 53 -4.86 -60.02 23.49
N VAL A 54 -3.98 -59.90 24.49
CA VAL A 54 -2.69 -59.21 24.48
C VAL A 54 -1.64 -60.21 24.00
N SER A 55 -0.75 -59.80 23.09
CA SER A 55 0.54 -60.49 22.90
C SER A 55 1.65 -59.53 22.51
N THR A 56 2.63 -59.48 23.42
CA THR A 56 3.93 -58.83 23.38
C THR A 56 4.84 -59.45 22.31
N THR A 57 5.62 -58.63 21.60
CA THR A 57 6.91 -59.07 21.05
C THR A 57 7.99 -58.02 21.33
N GLU A 58 9.03 -58.46 22.04
CA GLU A 58 10.19 -57.70 22.47
C GLU A 58 11.25 -57.55 21.35
N HIS A 59 11.77 -56.33 21.29
CA HIS A 59 13.16 -55.88 21.11
C HIS A 59 14.19 -56.64 20.26
N VAL A 60 14.77 -55.90 19.28
CA VAL A 60 16.23 -55.83 19.12
C VAL A 60 16.67 -54.37 18.93
N ALA A 61 17.40 -53.84 19.91
CA ALA A 61 18.14 -52.59 19.80
C ALA A 61 19.49 -52.83 19.08
N ARG A 62 19.88 -51.94 18.17
CA ARG A 62 21.24 -51.83 17.62
C ARG A 62 21.88 -50.50 18.03
N PRO A 63 23.22 -50.46 18.18
CA PRO A 63 23.88 -49.60 19.17
C PRO A 63 24.09 -48.17 18.68
N VAL A 64 23.94 -47.21 19.60
CA VAL A 64 24.29 -45.80 19.40
C VAL A 64 25.82 -45.68 19.32
N GLY A 65 26.33 -45.45 18.12
CA GLY A 65 27.74 -45.13 17.89
C GLY A 65 28.13 -43.81 18.57
N LYS A 66 29.25 -43.84 19.30
CA LYS A 66 29.87 -42.73 20.07
C LYS A 66 30.24 -41.47 19.26
N LYS A 67 29.80 -41.31 18.01
CA LYS A 67 30.08 -40.15 17.14
C LYS A 67 28.87 -39.22 16.93
N GLY A 68 27.71 -39.50 17.52
CA GLY A 68 26.51 -38.64 17.44
C GLY A 68 26.38 -37.56 18.53
N ALA A 69 27.05 -37.73 19.68
CA ALA A 69 26.93 -36.81 20.81
C ALA A 69 27.71 -35.49 20.62
N ILE A 70 28.83 -35.51 19.89
CA ILE A 70 29.67 -34.32 19.66
C ILE A 70 29.01 -33.39 18.62
N LYS A 71 28.30 -33.94 17.63
CA LYS A 71 27.64 -33.14 16.58
C LYS A 71 26.42 -32.36 17.12
N ARG A 72 25.75 -32.84 18.18
CA ARG A 72 24.68 -32.09 18.86
C ARG A 72 25.21 -31.09 19.90
N HIS A 73 26.43 -31.28 20.42
CA HIS A 73 27.06 -30.28 21.29
C HIS A 73 27.50 -29.03 20.51
N CYS A 74 28.02 -29.20 19.28
CA CYS A 74 28.49 -28.07 18.45
C CYS A 74 27.38 -27.23 17.79
N GLN A 75 26.11 -27.63 17.83
CA GLN A 75 24.99 -26.77 17.42
C GLN A 75 24.33 -26.03 18.59
N ARG A 76 24.51 -26.48 19.83
CA ARG A 76 23.85 -25.88 21.00
C ARG A 76 24.71 -24.85 21.73
N PHE A 77 26.04 -24.93 21.59
CA PHE A 77 27.00 -24.07 22.30
C PHE A 77 27.98 -23.32 21.38
N TRP A 78 27.68 -23.16 20.08
CA TRP A 78 28.54 -22.42 19.14
C TRP A 78 28.79 -20.96 19.60
N TRP A 79 27.80 -20.33 20.24
CA TRP A 79 27.92 -19.01 20.84
C TRP A 79 28.93 -18.95 22.00
N LEU A 80 29.10 -20.04 22.76
CA LEU A 80 30.06 -20.11 23.86
C LEU A 80 31.51 -20.16 23.32
N HIS A 81 31.75 -20.89 22.23
CA HIS A 81 33.04 -20.91 21.56
C HIS A 81 33.39 -19.57 20.91
N LEU A 82 32.39 -18.86 20.37
CA LEU A 82 32.56 -17.50 19.87
C LEU A 82 32.97 -16.54 21.00
N ILE A 83 32.35 -16.64 22.18
CA ILE A 83 32.70 -15.82 23.36
C ILE A 83 34.12 -16.12 23.83
N ILE A 84 34.52 -17.39 23.94
CA ILE A 84 35.88 -17.78 24.33
C ILE A 84 36.90 -17.27 23.31
N PHE A 85 36.61 -17.37 22.01
CA PHE A 85 37.48 -16.85 20.94
C PHE A 85 37.67 -15.34 21.04
N ILE A 86 36.59 -14.59 21.30
CA ILE A 86 36.65 -13.13 21.51
C ILE A 86 37.49 -12.79 22.76
N LEU A 87 37.33 -13.54 23.85
CA LEU A 87 38.10 -13.32 25.07
C LEU A 87 39.60 -13.60 24.88
N VAL A 88 39.96 -14.66 24.15
CA VAL A 88 41.36 -14.98 23.83
C VAL A 88 41.96 -13.95 22.88
N ALA A 89 41.24 -13.52 21.84
CA ALA A 89 41.71 -12.47 20.94
C ALA A 89 41.97 -11.15 21.69
N VAL A 90 41.07 -10.77 22.60
CA VAL A 90 41.24 -9.60 23.46
C VAL A 90 42.44 -9.77 24.41
N PHE A 91 42.65 -10.96 24.96
CA PHE A 91 43.81 -11.24 25.81
C PHE A 91 45.14 -11.15 25.05
N VAL A 92 45.23 -11.68 23.83
CA VAL A 92 46.42 -11.59 22.96
C VAL A 92 46.70 -10.14 22.55
N ILE A 93 45.66 -9.36 22.25
CA ILE A 93 45.80 -7.93 21.94
C ILE A 93 46.26 -7.13 23.18
N LEU A 94 45.89 -7.57 24.39
CA LEU A 94 46.34 -6.95 25.65
C LEU A 94 47.75 -7.39 26.07
N MET A 95 48.18 -8.61 25.68
CA MET A 95 49.49 -9.17 25.99
C MET A 95 50.57 -8.86 24.96
N THR A 96 50.24 -8.30 23.79
CA THR A 96 51.24 -7.78 22.86
C THR A 96 51.64 -6.36 23.29
N PRO A 97 52.84 -6.16 23.87
CA PRO A 97 53.33 -4.82 24.11
C PRO A 97 53.72 -4.27 22.74
N THR A 98 52.87 -3.40 22.18
CA THR A 98 53.26 -2.54 21.06
C THR A 98 54.26 -1.51 21.58
N GLY A 99 55.48 -1.98 21.84
CA GLY A 99 56.66 -1.17 22.09
C GLY A 99 57.06 -0.49 20.80
N ALA A 100 56.57 0.73 20.59
CA ALA A 100 57.09 1.61 19.55
C ALA A 100 58.53 1.99 19.91
N ARG A 101 59.52 1.32 19.30
CA ARG A 101 60.90 1.79 19.26
C ARG A 101 60.93 3.09 18.46
N ARG A 102 61.26 4.21 19.08
CA ARG A 102 61.77 5.41 18.38
C ARG A 102 63.29 5.37 18.41
N TYR A 103 63.91 5.28 17.24
CA TYR A 103 65.30 5.68 17.03
C TYR A 103 65.33 7.20 16.81
N GLY A 104 66.18 7.91 17.55
CA GLY A 104 66.53 9.32 17.36
C GLY A 104 67.97 9.55 17.85
N PRO A 105 68.78 10.39 17.19
CA PRO A 105 70.24 10.31 17.26
C PRO A 105 70.84 10.98 18.51
N LYS A 106 72.03 10.50 18.85
CA LYS A 106 72.88 10.89 19.99
C LYS A 106 73.33 12.36 19.92
N PHE A 107 73.21 13.06 21.04
CA PHE A 107 74.12 14.15 21.42
C PHE A 107 74.45 14.04 22.93
N LYS A 108 75.75 14.07 23.25
CA LYS A 108 76.38 14.38 24.55
C LYS A 108 77.14 15.72 24.37
N PRO A 109 77.60 16.49 25.39
CA PRO A 109 77.82 16.21 26.82
C PRO A 109 77.26 17.36 27.75
N LEU A 110 77.38 17.48 29.09
CA LEU A 110 78.48 17.57 30.10
C LEU A 110 77.85 17.53 31.55
N PRO A 111 78.63 17.47 32.66
CA PRO A 111 78.21 16.81 33.93
C PRO A 111 77.91 17.69 35.18
N GLN A 112 77.31 17.02 36.18
CA GLN A 112 77.26 17.26 37.66
C GLN A 112 76.12 18.12 38.26
N PRO A 113 75.78 18.02 39.57
CA PRO A 113 76.00 16.97 40.58
C PRO A 113 74.71 16.48 41.29
N VAL A 114 74.91 15.49 42.17
CA VAL A 114 74.03 14.75 43.09
C VAL A 114 73.00 15.58 43.88
N THR A 115 71.81 15.04 44.13
CA THR A 115 71.17 15.00 45.47
C THR A 115 69.94 14.10 45.51
N HIS A 116 69.65 13.67 46.74
CA HIS A 116 68.79 12.57 47.17
C HIS A 116 67.27 12.84 47.08
N THR A 117 66.54 11.72 47.20
CA THR A 117 65.26 11.53 47.92
C THR A 117 63.92 11.78 47.23
N SER A 118 63.07 10.78 47.50
CA SER A 118 61.62 10.83 47.73
C SER A 118 60.67 10.44 46.59
N TRP A 119 60.11 9.26 46.80
CA TRP A 119 58.84 8.73 46.33
C TRP A 119 57.70 9.77 46.31
N LEU A 120 57.10 10.01 45.14
CA LEU A 120 55.67 10.33 45.03
C LEU A 120 55.04 9.71 43.76
N ALA A 121 54.10 8.80 44.02
CA ALA A 121 52.94 8.37 43.22
C ALA A 121 52.94 8.60 41.70
N ARG A 122 53.21 7.51 40.96
CA ARG A 122 52.69 7.33 39.60
C ARG A 122 51.21 6.95 39.68
N VAL A 123 50.31 7.89 39.38
CA VAL A 123 48.89 7.60 39.13
C VAL A 123 48.79 6.66 37.91
N PRO A 124 48.15 5.48 38.01
CA PRO A 124 47.88 4.68 36.83
C PRO A 124 46.77 5.37 36.02
N SER A 125 47.07 5.75 34.78
CA SER A 125 46.07 6.11 33.79
C SER A 125 45.13 4.93 33.56
N ARG A 126 43.93 5.00 34.15
CA ARG A 126 42.90 3.97 34.05
C ARG A 126 42.55 3.68 32.58
N PRO A 127 42.38 2.40 32.17
CA PRO A 127 41.95 2.02 30.82
C PRO A 127 40.48 2.42 30.50
N ALA A 128 39.77 3.06 31.43
CA ALA A 128 38.38 3.48 31.29
C ALA A 128 38.14 4.47 30.12
N ALA A 129 39.13 5.33 29.80
CA ALA A 129 39.00 6.31 28.74
C ALA A 129 38.90 5.68 27.33
N LYS A 130 39.50 4.50 27.11
CA LYS A 130 39.43 3.79 25.82
C LYS A 130 38.12 3.02 25.66
N LYS A 131 37.57 2.50 26.78
CA LYS A 131 36.30 1.75 26.80
C LYS A 131 35.09 2.67 26.64
N LEU A 132 35.09 3.86 27.25
CA LEU A 132 34.02 4.87 27.04
C LEU A 132 34.04 5.46 25.61
N LYS A 133 35.21 5.75 25.04
CA LYS A 133 35.28 6.26 23.65
C LYS A 133 34.74 5.26 22.62
N SER A 134 34.96 3.95 22.82
CA SER A 134 34.44 2.91 21.93
C SER A 134 32.91 2.80 21.99
N ILE A 135 32.31 2.87 23.19
CA ILE A 135 30.85 2.82 23.36
C ILE A 135 30.19 4.04 22.69
N PHE A 136 30.75 5.25 22.85
CA PHE A 136 30.21 6.46 22.23
C PHE A 136 30.29 6.49 20.69
N VAL A 137 31.29 5.82 20.10
CA VAL A 137 31.46 5.75 18.63
C VAL A 137 30.58 4.66 18.00
N ALA A 138 30.22 3.61 18.76
CA ALA A 138 29.37 2.53 18.26
C ALA A 138 27.86 2.89 18.26
N ILE A 139 27.40 3.72 19.20
CA ILE A 139 25.96 4.03 19.37
C ILE A 139 25.30 4.59 18.09
N PRO A 140 25.87 5.56 17.36
CA PRO A 140 25.26 6.05 16.11
C PRO A 140 25.06 4.92 15.08
N ARG A 141 26.03 4.01 14.95
CA ARG A 141 25.95 2.88 14.02
C ARG A 141 24.85 1.89 14.44
N ILE A 142 24.74 1.61 15.74
CA ILE A 142 23.68 0.74 16.28
C ILE A 142 22.31 1.39 16.07
N ALA A 143 22.17 2.69 16.33
CA ALA A 143 20.91 3.40 16.12
C ALA A 143 20.47 3.37 14.64
N GLN A 144 21.41 3.61 13.71
CA GLN A 144 21.14 3.51 12.28
C GLN A 144 20.76 2.08 11.86
N ASP A 145 21.48 1.08 12.37
CA ASP A 145 21.22 -0.33 12.08
C ASP A 145 19.82 -0.76 12.53
N LYS A 146 19.37 -0.30 13.71
CA LYS A 146 18.02 -0.58 14.22
C LYS A 146 16.93 0.07 13.39
N ILE A 147 17.11 1.32 12.96
CA ILE A 147 16.18 1.96 12.04
C ILE A 147 16.11 1.18 10.73
N ASN A 148 17.25 0.77 10.17
CA ASN A 148 17.27 0.02 8.90
C ASN A 148 16.55 -1.33 9.01
N HIS A 149 16.68 -2.04 10.14
CA HIS A 149 16.05 -3.34 10.37
C HIS A 149 14.59 -3.27 10.84
N ALA A 150 14.08 -2.12 11.27
CA ALA A 150 12.68 -1.98 11.68
C ALA A 150 11.73 -2.34 10.52
N LYS A 151 10.73 -3.20 10.78
CA LYS A 151 9.72 -3.56 9.78
C LYS A 151 8.55 -2.58 9.89
N LEU A 152 8.20 -1.94 8.78
CA LEU A 152 7.02 -1.10 8.66
C LEU A 152 6.00 -1.84 7.81
N ASP A 153 4.84 -2.14 8.40
CA ASP A 153 3.72 -2.76 7.71
C ASP A 153 2.58 -1.74 7.60
N ILE A 154 2.16 -1.44 6.38
CA ILE A 154 1.02 -0.56 6.10
C ILE A 154 -0.26 -1.39 6.26
N VAL A 155 -1.16 -0.95 7.13
CA VAL A 155 -2.45 -1.62 7.37
C VAL A 155 -3.51 -1.02 6.46
N ALA A 156 -3.63 0.31 6.48
CA ALA A 156 -4.57 1.05 5.65
C ALA A 156 -4.04 2.47 5.39
N VAL A 157 -4.32 2.99 4.19
CA VAL A 157 -4.14 4.40 3.86
C VAL A 157 -5.46 4.93 3.33
N LYS A 158 -5.90 6.10 3.78
CA LYS A 158 -7.12 6.75 3.31
C LYS A 158 -6.77 8.11 2.73
N ILE A 159 -7.18 8.35 1.49
CA ILE A 159 -7.06 9.64 0.80
C ILE A 159 -8.45 10.25 0.67
N THR A 160 -8.62 11.46 1.18
CA THR A 160 -9.89 12.20 1.19
C THR A 160 -9.67 13.68 0.91
N ASN A 161 -10.75 14.43 0.66
CA ASN A 161 -10.72 15.88 0.49
C ASN A 161 -9.63 16.34 -0.49
N ALA A 162 -9.55 15.64 -1.62
CA ALA A 162 -8.61 15.91 -2.68
C ALA A 162 -8.95 17.23 -3.37
N THR A 163 -7.93 18.07 -3.56
CA THR A 163 -7.95 19.34 -4.29
C THR A 163 -6.95 19.25 -5.46
N PRO A 164 -6.86 20.26 -6.34
CA PRO A 164 -5.86 20.24 -7.42
C PRO A 164 -4.40 20.11 -6.96
N THR A 165 -4.08 20.53 -5.72
CA THR A 165 -2.70 20.64 -5.22
C THR A 165 -2.46 19.95 -3.88
N SER A 166 -3.49 19.34 -3.29
CA SER A 166 -3.40 18.77 -1.94
C SER A 166 -4.45 17.71 -1.67
N TYR A 167 -4.28 16.95 -0.60
CA TYR A 167 -5.27 15.99 -0.11
C TYR A 167 -5.09 15.72 1.38
N GLN A 168 -6.13 15.21 2.04
CA GLN A 168 -6.03 14.66 3.38
C GLN A 168 -5.62 13.20 3.31
N MET A 169 -4.60 12.84 4.07
CA MET A 169 -4.07 11.49 4.15
C MET A 169 -4.12 10.98 5.59
N THR A 170 -4.83 9.88 5.79
CA THR A 170 -4.79 9.10 7.03
C THR A 170 -4.03 7.81 6.79
N ILE A 171 -2.98 7.55 7.57
CA ILE A 171 -2.19 6.32 7.51
C ILE A 171 -2.37 5.56 8.81
N ASN A 172 -2.77 4.30 8.72
CA ASN A 172 -2.72 3.34 9.81
C ASN A 172 -1.63 2.32 9.48
N SER A 173 -0.59 2.28 10.31
CA SER A 173 0.56 1.39 10.12
C SER A 173 1.02 0.78 11.43
N THR A 174 1.72 -0.34 11.33
CA THR A 174 2.36 -0.99 12.48
C THR A 174 3.86 -1.04 12.26
N ILE A 175 4.63 -0.58 13.25
CA ILE A 175 6.07 -0.72 13.29
C ILE A 175 6.41 -1.88 14.21
N THR A 176 7.16 -2.85 13.69
CA THR A 176 7.71 -3.96 14.47
C THR A 176 9.22 -3.86 14.54
N THR A 177 9.76 -3.92 15.75
CA THR A 177 11.21 -3.95 16.01
C THR A 177 11.58 -5.25 16.74
N ASP A 178 12.87 -5.58 16.80
CA ASP A 178 13.35 -6.72 17.60
C ASP A 178 13.20 -6.50 19.12
N GLY A 179 12.80 -5.29 19.55
CA GLY A 179 12.58 -4.91 20.94
C GLY A 179 13.85 -4.86 21.79
N THR A 180 15.03 -5.04 21.20
CA THR A 180 16.30 -5.13 21.94
C THR A 180 16.87 -3.77 22.34
N VAL A 181 16.45 -2.70 21.67
CA VAL A 181 16.89 -1.33 21.93
C VAL A 181 15.65 -0.45 22.09
N LYS A 182 15.35 -0.05 23.34
CA LYS A 182 14.35 0.98 23.60
C LYS A 182 14.96 2.35 23.33
N ALA A 183 14.37 3.10 22.42
CA ALA A 183 14.80 4.45 22.10
C ALA A 183 13.60 5.31 21.71
N ASN A 184 13.70 6.61 21.99
CA ASN A 184 12.76 7.60 21.49
C ASN A 184 13.28 8.14 20.16
N ILE A 185 12.38 8.35 19.21
CA ILE A 185 12.67 8.91 17.89
C ILE A 185 11.97 10.27 17.81
N ASP A 186 12.75 11.31 17.53
CA ASP A 186 12.22 12.66 17.36
C ASP A 186 11.30 12.74 16.13
N PRO A 187 10.33 13.68 16.11
CA PRO A 187 9.55 13.93 14.91
C PRO A 187 10.45 14.37 13.76
N PHE A 188 10.05 14.06 12.54
CA PHE A 188 10.80 14.45 11.35
C PHE A 188 9.91 14.54 10.11
N ALA A 189 10.40 15.26 9.11
CA ALA A 189 9.83 15.31 7.78
C ALA A 189 10.52 14.26 6.88
N GLY A 190 9.73 13.47 6.17
CA GLY A 190 10.21 12.46 5.23
C GLY A 190 9.72 12.73 3.81
N ASP A 191 10.66 12.84 2.89
CA ASP A 191 10.41 12.97 1.45
C ASP A 191 9.89 11.64 0.90
N MET A 192 8.73 11.67 0.26
CA MET A 192 8.15 10.54 -0.46
C MET A 192 8.50 10.60 -1.94
N TYR A 193 8.90 9.45 -2.50
CA TYR A 193 9.20 9.30 -3.92
C TYR A 193 8.90 7.89 -4.41
N LEU A 194 8.75 7.73 -5.73
CA LEU A 194 8.58 6.43 -6.37
C LEU A 194 9.96 5.77 -6.53
N GLU A 195 10.22 4.70 -5.78
CA GLU A 195 11.53 4.02 -5.75
C GLU A 195 11.87 3.32 -7.08
N ASP A 196 10.84 2.93 -7.84
CA ASP A 196 10.99 2.24 -9.13
C ASP A 196 11.40 3.15 -10.29
N THR A 197 11.58 4.45 -10.05
CA THR A 197 12.09 5.40 -11.04
C THR A 197 13.58 5.67 -10.83
N GLU A 198 14.28 6.02 -11.91
CA GLU A 198 15.71 6.36 -11.84
C GLU A 198 15.93 7.70 -11.13
N ASP A 199 15.09 8.70 -11.40
CA ASP A 199 15.21 10.05 -10.87
C ASP A 199 14.84 10.14 -9.38
N LYS A 200 13.99 9.22 -8.88
CA LYS A 200 13.54 9.17 -7.47
C LYS A 200 13.10 10.54 -6.95
N THR A 201 12.49 11.33 -7.84
CA THR A 201 12.09 12.71 -7.56
C THR A 201 11.02 12.73 -6.45
N PRO A 202 11.24 13.46 -5.35
CA PRO A 202 10.24 13.63 -4.32
C PRO A 202 8.97 14.32 -4.83
N PHE A 203 7.81 13.82 -4.43
CA PHE A 203 6.51 14.38 -4.81
C PHE A 203 5.71 14.95 -3.63
N ALA A 204 5.97 14.50 -2.41
CA ALA A 204 5.29 14.94 -1.19
C ALA A 204 6.19 14.76 0.03
N VAL A 205 5.83 15.42 1.13
CA VAL A 205 6.51 15.28 2.43
C VAL A 205 5.50 14.75 3.45
N LEU A 206 5.87 13.67 4.15
CA LEU A 206 5.14 13.17 5.31
C LEU A 206 5.78 13.67 6.59
N ASN A 207 4.96 14.19 7.50
CA ASN A 207 5.40 14.51 8.84
C ASN A 207 5.18 13.31 9.75
N PHE A 208 6.26 12.77 10.30
CA PHE A 208 6.22 11.69 11.26
C PHE A 208 6.21 12.28 12.68
N PRO A 209 5.22 11.93 13.52
CA PRO A 209 5.20 12.36 14.91
C PRO A 209 6.35 11.71 15.71
N PRO A 210 6.67 12.23 16.91
CA PRO A 210 7.58 11.52 17.81
C PRO A 210 7.06 10.11 18.05
N THR A 211 7.96 9.13 18.00
CA THR A 211 7.63 7.73 18.23
C THR A 211 8.70 7.06 19.08
N ASN A 212 8.53 5.78 19.39
CA ASN A 212 9.48 4.99 20.14
C ASN A 212 9.79 3.68 19.40
N ALA A 213 10.94 3.09 19.72
CA ALA A 213 11.38 1.80 19.19
C ALA A 213 10.81 0.63 20.01
N ASP A 214 9.53 0.70 20.39
CA ASP A 214 8.87 -0.41 21.04
C ASP A 214 8.74 -1.60 20.08
N LYS A 215 8.57 -2.81 20.64
CA LYS A 215 8.50 -4.05 19.86
C LYS A 215 7.34 -4.06 18.87
N TYR A 216 6.26 -3.37 19.24
CA TYR A 216 5.07 -3.15 18.43
C TYR A 216 4.56 -1.74 18.71
N SER A 217 4.39 -0.94 17.67
CA SER A 217 3.81 0.40 17.79
C SER A 217 2.85 0.65 16.63
N VAL A 218 1.65 1.12 16.96
CA VAL A 218 0.67 1.58 15.97
C VAL A 218 0.95 3.05 15.69
N VAL A 219 1.23 3.37 14.44
CA VAL A 219 1.44 4.74 14.00
C VAL A 219 0.23 5.14 13.14
N ASN A 220 -0.62 5.97 13.75
CA ASN A 220 -1.75 6.61 13.09
C ASN A 220 -1.38 8.05 12.82
N VAL A 221 -1.34 8.43 11.55
CA VAL A 221 -1.04 9.80 11.12
C VAL A 221 -2.22 10.31 10.33
N ASP A 222 -2.76 11.46 10.72
CA ASP A 222 -3.76 12.19 9.95
C ASP A 222 -3.18 13.57 9.64
N GLN A 223 -2.99 13.88 8.36
CA GLN A 223 -2.30 15.09 7.94
C GLN A 223 -2.74 15.58 6.57
N HIS A 224 -2.62 16.89 6.40
CA HIS A 224 -2.76 17.55 5.12
C HIS A 224 -1.47 17.46 4.32
N ILE A 225 -1.56 16.91 3.11
CA ILE A 225 -0.43 16.76 2.21
C ILE A 225 -0.56 17.75 1.07
N VAL A 226 0.48 18.56 0.89
CA VAL A 226 0.67 19.43 -0.27
C VAL A 226 1.55 18.72 -1.28
N ILE A 227 1.12 18.68 -2.54
CA ILE A 227 1.87 18.08 -3.64
C ILE A 227 3.00 19.05 -4.01
N GLN A 228 4.25 18.63 -3.82
CA GLN A 228 5.43 19.47 -4.08
C GLN A 228 5.88 19.41 -5.54
N ASN A 229 5.64 18.27 -6.19
CA ASN A 229 5.98 18.07 -7.59
C ASN A 229 4.85 17.26 -8.26
N LEU A 230 4.02 17.95 -9.04
CA LEU A 230 2.86 17.35 -9.68
C LEU A 230 3.26 16.30 -10.72
N ASP A 231 4.34 16.50 -11.47
CA ASP A 231 4.80 15.53 -12.47
C ASP A 231 5.28 14.23 -11.83
N ALA A 232 6.07 14.32 -10.75
CA ALA A 232 6.50 13.16 -9.98
C ALA A 232 5.31 12.46 -9.31
N PHE A 233 4.31 13.23 -8.84
CA PHE A 233 3.09 12.67 -8.28
C PHE A 233 2.23 11.99 -9.35
N ASN A 234 2.12 12.56 -10.55
CA ASN A 234 1.41 11.98 -11.68
C ASN A 234 2.06 10.65 -12.09
N LYS A 235 3.40 10.60 -12.19
CA LYS A 235 4.13 9.34 -12.40
C LYS A 235 3.78 8.29 -11.33
N PHE A 236 3.80 8.69 -10.05
CA PHE A 236 3.41 7.81 -8.95
C PHE A 236 1.98 7.28 -9.11
N ASN A 237 1.00 8.14 -9.38
CA ASN A 237 -0.40 7.73 -9.54
C ASN A 237 -0.60 6.84 -10.78
N THR A 238 0.08 7.10 -11.89
CA THR A 238 0.06 6.22 -13.06
C THR A 238 0.60 4.83 -12.72
N TRP A 239 1.73 4.74 -12.01
CA TRP A 239 2.27 3.46 -11.53
C TRP A 239 1.30 2.75 -10.57
N PHE A 240 0.69 3.51 -9.67
CA PHE A 240 -0.27 2.97 -8.71
C PHE A 240 -1.49 2.36 -9.40
N VAL A 241 -2.03 2.98 -10.46
CA VAL A 241 -3.17 2.44 -11.21
C VAL A 241 -2.76 1.23 -12.06
N ASN A 242 -1.63 1.29 -12.74
CA ASN A 242 -1.26 0.31 -13.77
C ASN A 242 -0.66 -0.98 -13.21
N ASN A 243 0.09 -0.91 -12.11
CA ASN A 243 0.91 -2.04 -11.66
C ASN A 243 0.25 -2.84 -10.54
N GLU A 244 0.60 -4.13 -10.48
CA GLU A 244 0.20 -5.01 -9.37
C GLU A 244 0.89 -4.61 -8.06
N THR A 245 2.18 -4.28 -8.14
CA THR A 245 2.97 -3.78 -7.01
C THR A 245 3.85 -2.61 -7.44
N LEU A 246 4.22 -1.78 -6.49
CA LEU A 246 5.15 -0.66 -6.63
C LEU A 246 5.88 -0.42 -5.32
N ARG A 247 7.05 0.20 -5.38
CA ARG A 247 7.88 0.52 -4.22
C ARG A 247 7.88 2.02 -3.96
N ILE A 248 7.53 2.39 -2.74
CA ILE A 248 7.51 3.78 -2.26
C ILE A 248 8.72 3.98 -1.35
N GLY A 249 9.55 4.96 -1.67
CA GLY A 249 10.64 5.40 -0.84
C GLY A 249 10.20 6.53 0.09
N VAL A 250 10.64 6.47 1.35
CA VAL A 250 10.51 7.55 2.34
C VAL A 250 11.87 7.81 2.95
N LYS A 251 12.36 9.05 2.84
CA LYS A 251 13.68 9.45 3.33
C LYS A 251 13.64 10.75 4.12
N GLY A 252 14.25 10.78 5.29
CA GLY A 252 14.30 11.96 6.15
C GLY A 252 15.41 11.89 7.20
N GLN A 253 15.68 13.01 7.86
CA GLN A 253 16.64 13.06 8.97
C GLN A 253 15.89 13.15 10.29
N THR A 254 16.26 12.31 11.26
CA THR A 254 15.70 12.34 12.62
C THR A 254 16.80 12.15 13.66
N LYS A 255 16.42 12.22 14.93
CA LYS A 255 17.30 11.98 16.07
C LYS A 255 16.74 10.85 16.92
N VAL A 256 17.61 9.93 17.29
CA VAL A 256 17.29 8.80 18.17
C VAL A 256 17.95 9.01 19.52
N GLN A 257 17.18 8.83 20.58
CA GLN A 257 17.67 8.83 21.96
C GLN A 257 17.48 7.43 22.57
N PRO A 258 18.55 6.63 22.70
CA PRO A 258 18.49 5.37 23.42
C PRO A 258 18.12 5.59 24.89
N ASN A 259 17.27 4.74 25.44
CA ASN A 259 16.86 4.84 26.83
C ASN A 259 18.07 4.69 27.77
N GLY A 260 18.13 5.52 28.81
CA GLY A 260 19.26 5.57 29.74
C GLY A 260 20.44 6.44 29.27
N LEU A 261 20.36 7.06 28.10
CA LEU A 261 21.30 8.07 27.64
C LEU A 261 20.63 9.44 27.51
N ASN A 262 21.33 10.49 27.94
CA ASN A 262 20.86 11.88 27.80
C ASN A 262 21.22 12.51 26.45
N LYS A 263 21.94 11.76 25.59
CA LYS A 263 22.40 12.23 24.28
C LYS A 263 21.51 11.68 23.18
N LYS A 264 21.11 12.57 22.27
CA LYS A 264 20.48 12.23 20.99
C LYS A 264 21.53 12.02 19.89
N TYR A 265 21.21 11.18 18.93
CA TYR A 265 22.10 10.83 17.82
C TYR A 265 21.36 11.02 16.50
N ASP A 266 21.98 11.74 15.56
CA ASP A 266 21.43 11.92 14.23
C ASP A 266 21.43 10.59 13.47
N VAL A 267 20.34 10.33 12.77
CA VAL A 267 20.09 9.13 11.99
C VAL A 267 19.32 9.50 10.74
N THR A 268 19.62 8.81 9.64
CA THR A 268 18.83 8.93 8.42
C THR A 268 17.74 7.87 8.44
N PHE A 269 16.49 8.30 8.48
CA PHE A 269 15.35 7.43 8.21
C PHE A 269 15.29 7.19 6.71
N HIS A 270 15.39 5.93 6.29
CA HIS A 270 15.25 5.55 4.90
C HIS A 270 14.52 4.20 4.83
N LYS A 271 13.32 4.22 4.25
CA LYS A 271 12.49 3.03 4.09
C LYS A 271 11.97 2.93 2.67
N ILE A 272 12.04 1.73 2.13
CA ILE A 272 11.42 1.34 0.87
C ILE A 272 10.30 0.38 1.25
N LEU A 273 9.09 0.70 0.81
CA LEU A 273 7.87 -0.04 1.12
C LEU A 273 7.30 -0.57 -0.20
N GLU A 274 7.23 -1.89 -0.33
CA GLU A 274 6.48 -2.51 -1.41
C GLU A 274 5.00 -2.49 -1.05
N VAL A 275 4.18 -1.94 -1.93
CA VAL A 275 2.72 -1.86 -1.79
C VAL A 275 2.04 -2.42 -3.02
N LYS A 276 0.80 -2.87 -2.88
CA LYS A 276 -0.05 -3.24 -4.01
C LYS A 276 -0.66 -2.00 -4.66
N GLY A 277 -0.64 -1.95 -5.98
CA GLY A 277 -1.38 -0.97 -6.79
C GLY A 277 -2.80 -1.45 -7.08
N LEU A 278 -3.44 -0.87 -8.09
CA LEU A 278 -4.80 -1.23 -8.54
C LEU A 278 -4.80 -2.27 -9.66
N ASN A 279 -3.63 -2.58 -10.24
CA ASN A 279 -3.47 -3.61 -11.27
C ASN A 279 -4.47 -3.46 -12.43
N LEU A 280 -4.68 -2.24 -12.94
CA LEU A 280 -5.63 -1.92 -14.00
C LEU A 280 -7.08 -2.36 -13.70
N PHE A 281 -7.46 -2.46 -12.42
CA PHE A 281 -8.74 -3.05 -11.99
C PHE A 281 -8.98 -4.45 -12.57
N LYS A 282 -7.91 -5.24 -12.78
CA LYS A 282 -8.00 -6.60 -13.31
C LYS A 282 -9.02 -7.42 -12.52
N GLY A 283 -9.96 -8.01 -13.24
CA GLY A 283 -11.12 -8.70 -12.66
C GLY A 283 -12.37 -7.84 -12.53
N MET A 284 -12.36 -6.63 -13.09
CA MET A 284 -13.56 -5.81 -13.25
C MET A 284 -14.66 -6.58 -13.99
N THR A 285 -15.89 -6.47 -13.49
CA THR A 285 -17.07 -7.05 -14.13
C THR A 285 -18.16 -6.01 -14.30
N VAL A 286 -18.99 -6.20 -15.33
CA VAL A 286 -20.20 -5.40 -15.56
C VAL A 286 -21.41 -6.26 -15.21
N ILE A 287 -22.31 -5.68 -14.43
CA ILE A 287 -23.49 -6.31 -13.87
C ILE A 287 -24.73 -5.58 -14.38
N ASN A 288 -25.70 -6.36 -14.85
CA ASN A 288 -27.00 -5.88 -15.32
C ASN A 288 -26.90 -4.69 -16.30
N PRO A 289 -26.10 -4.81 -17.37
CA PRO A 289 -26.05 -3.77 -18.39
C PRO A 289 -27.43 -3.64 -19.05
N ARG A 290 -27.88 -2.39 -19.20
CA ARG A 290 -29.10 -2.01 -19.89
C ARG A 290 -28.82 -0.82 -20.79
N VAL A 291 -29.48 -0.81 -21.93
CA VAL A 291 -29.39 0.23 -22.93
C VAL A 291 -30.80 0.66 -23.35
N ASP A 292 -31.03 1.96 -23.47
CA ASP A 292 -32.29 2.52 -23.94
C ASP A 292 -32.08 3.07 -25.35
N LEU A 293 -32.77 2.52 -26.36
CA LEU A 293 -32.71 2.97 -27.75
C LEU A 293 -33.33 4.36 -27.91
N SER A 294 -32.55 5.35 -27.52
CA SER A 294 -32.88 6.77 -27.56
C SER A 294 -31.68 7.52 -28.10
N VAL A 295 -31.96 8.57 -28.86
CA VAL A 295 -30.94 9.41 -29.48
C VAL A 295 -30.88 10.71 -28.71
N ASP A 296 -29.67 11.15 -28.38
CA ASP A 296 -29.46 12.49 -27.84
C ASP A 296 -29.85 13.52 -28.90
N ASN A 297 -30.97 14.20 -28.67
CA ASN A 297 -31.46 15.27 -29.54
C ASN A 297 -31.05 16.66 -29.03
N GLY A 298 -30.18 16.73 -28.01
CA GLY A 298 -29.71 17.96 -27.38
C GLY A 298 -30.74 18.66 -26.49
N THR A 299 -31.92 18.06 -26.28
CA THR A 299 -33.00 18.65 -25.46
C THR A 299 -33.01 18.16 -24.02
N VAL A 300 -32.33 17.04 -23.73
CA VAL A 300 -32.26 16.44 -22.40
C VAL A 300 -30.90 16.78 -21.78
N PRO A 301 -30.85 17.62 -20.74
CA PRO A 301 -29.63 17.81 -19.96
C PRO A 301 -29.16 16.47 -19.42
N ASP A 302 -27.85 16.22 -19.47
CA ASP A 302 -27.26 14.98 -18.99
C ASP A 302 -27.90 13.71 -19.58
N PHE A 303 -28.24 13.72 -20.87
CA PHE A 303 -28.77 12.56 -21.55
C PHE A 303 -27.94 11.30 -21.24
N ARG A 304 -28.62 10.23 -20.78
CA ARG A 304 -28.06 8.91 -20.51
C ARG A 304 -28.92 7.86 -21.20
N ASN A 305 -28.26 6.97 -21.92
CA ASN A 305 -28.90 5.88 -22.65
C ASN A 305 -28.26 4.52 -22.37
N PHE A 306 -27.28 4.47 -21.46
CA PHE A 306 -26.64 3.26 -20.95
C PHE A 306 -26.62 3.29 -19.42
N TYR A 307 -26.90 2.14 -18.81
CA TYR A 307 -26.97 1.96 -17.36
C TYR A 307 -26.39 0.59 -17.00
N ALA A 308 -25.52 0.54 -16.00
CA ALA A 308 -25.00 -0.70 -15.46
C ALA A 308 -24.54 -0.52 -14.01
N GLN A 309 -24.26 -1.64 -13.35
CA GLN A 309 -23.38 -1.66 -12.19
C GLN A 309 -22.04 -2.26 -12.60
N ALA A 310 -20.94 -1.79 -12.02
CA ALA A 310 -19.63 -2.41 -12.19
C ALA A 310 -19.06 -2.83 -10.84
N GLU A 311 -18.36 -3.95 -10.81
CA GLU A 311 -17.52 -4.35 -9.69
C GLU A 311 -16.07 -3.98 -10.01
N LEU A 312 -15.48 -3.07 -9.22
CA LEU A 312 -14.11 -2.59 -9.34
C LEU A 312 -13.24 -3.20 -8.23
N PRO A 313 -12.33 -4.13 -8.55
CA PRO A 313 -11.40 -4.68 -7.58
C PRO A 313 -10.34 -3.65 -7.18
N ASN A 314 -10.10 -3.54 -5.88
CA ASN A 314 -9.00 -2.77 -5.31
C ASN A 314 -8.17 -3.70 -4.41
N PRO A 315 -7.08 -4.29 -4.93
CA PRO A 315 -6.23 -5.20 -4.16
C PRO A 315 -5.28 -4.47 -3.20
N SER A 316 -5.27 -3.14 -3.20
CA SER A 316 -4.38 -2.30 -2.38
C SER A 316 -4.90 -2.10 -0.96
N HIS A 317 -4.06 -1.54 -0.10
CA HIS A 317 -4.43 -1.06 1.25
C HIS A 317 -5.00 0.37 1.22
N PHE A 318 -5.12 0.99 0.04
CA PHE A 318 -5.55 2.36 -0.11
C PHE A 318 -7.06 2.45 -0.29
N SER A 319 -7.68 3.31 0.51
CA SER A 319 -9.01 3.83 0.28
C SER A 319 -8.88 5.20 -0.39
N LEU A 320 -9.47 5.36 -1.57
CA LEU A 320 -9.40 6.57 -2.38
C LEU A 320 -10.80 7.13 -2.58
N ASP A 321 -11.07 8.28 -2.00
CA ASP A 321 -12.18 9.11 -2.41
C ASP A 321 -11.75 9.82 -3.70
N ILE A 322 -12.32 9.47 -4.86
CA ILE A 322 -11.90 9.97 -6.19
C ILE A 322 -12.78 11.14 -6.66
N GLY A 323 -14.10 11.00 -6.53
CA GLY A 323 -15.08 12.00 -6.94
C GLY A 323 -15.88 11.56 -8.17
N ASN A 324 -16.40 12.50 -8.95
CA ASN A 324 -17.12 12.20 -10.18
C ASN A 324 -16.12 11.93 -11.31
N ALA A 325 -16.16 10.73 -11.88
CA ALA A 325 -15.24 10.29 -12.93
C ALA A 325 -15.96 10.12 -14.26
N VAL A 326 -15.34 10.60 -15.33
CA VAL A 326 -15.82 10.49 -16.70
C VAL A 326 -14.80 9.71 -17.52
N PHE A 327 -15.27 8.75 -18.31
CA PHE A 327 -14.43 7.93 -19.18
C PHE A 327 -14.91 8.03 -20.62
N ASP A 328 -13.98 8.15 -21.56
CA ASP A 328 -14.26 7.94 -22.97
C ASP A 328 -14.26 6.43 -23.25
N ASN A 329 -15.30 5.96 -23.93
CA ASN A 329 -15.49 4.56 -24.26
C ASN A 329 -15.14 4.32 -25.74
N TYR A 330 -14.34 3.29 -26.00
CA TYR A 330 -13.92 2.95 -27.35
C TYR A 330 -14.19 1.49 -27.67
N PHE A 331 -14.55 1.21 -28.91
CA PHE A 331 -14.61 -0.14 -29.47
C PHE A 331 -13.97 -0.16 -30.85
N LEU A 332 -13.01 -1.06 -31.07
CA LEU A 332 -12.23 -1.12 -32.31
C LEU A 332 -11.58 0.22 -32.71
N GLY A 333 -11.16 1.00 -31.70
CA GLY A 333 -10.55 2.33 -31.88
C GLY A 333 -11.54 3.45 -32.19
N VAL A 334 -12.83 3.15 -32.32
CA VAL A 334 -13.88 4.15 -32.54
C VAL A 334 -14.41 4.63 -31.19
N ASN A 335 -14.51 5.94 -31.01
CA ASN A 335 -15.11 6.53 -29.81
C ASN A 335 -16.63 6.37 -29.84
N LEU A 336 -17.18 5.72 -28.83
CA LEU A 336 -18.61 5.42 -28.71
C LEU A 336 -19.35 6.39 -27.80
N GLY A 337 -18.66 7.32 -27.16
CA GLY A 337 -19.23 8.27 -26.21
C GLY A 337 -18.65 8.14 -24.82
N LYS A 338 -19.40 8.64 -23.82
CA LYS A 338 -18.90 8.84 -22.46
C LYS A 338 -19.62 7.97 -21.46
N LEU A 339 -18.87 7.48 -20.48
CA LEU A 339 -19.35 6.82 -19.28
C LEU A 339 -19.09 7.71 -18.06
N TYR A 340 -19.99 7.62 -17.08
CA TYR A 340 -20.01 8.46 -15.89
C TYR A 340 -20.13 7.57 -14.65
N ILE A 341 -19.33 7.87 -13.65
CA ILE A 341 -19.40 7.30 -12.31
C ILE A 341 -19.42 8.45 -11.31
N ASP A 342 -20.55 8.65 -10.67
CA ASP A 342 -20.70 9.68 -9.66
C ASP A 342 -20.18 9.20 -8.31
N ASN A 343 -19.51 10.09 -7.56
CA ASN A 343 -18.98 9.83 -6.23
C ASN A 343 -18.15 8.54 -6.15
N LEU A 344 -17.28 8.30 -7.14
CA LEU A 344 -16.38 7.16 -7.16
C LEU A 344 -15.49 7.18 -5.91
N SER A 345 -15.63 6.13 -5.11
CA SER A 345 -14.78 5.85 -3.98
C SER A 345 -14.34 4.39 -4.06
N LEU A 346 -13.05 4.16 -3.91
CA LEU A 346 -12.46 2.83 -3.86
C LEU A 346 -12.03 2.52 -2.44
N VAL A 347 -12.46 1.40 -1.89
CA VAL A 347 -11.93 0.82 -0.65
C VAL A 347 -11.31 -0.55 -0.95
N PRO A 348 -10.40 -1.07 -0.10
CA PRO A 348 -9.83 -2.40 -0.31
C PRO A 348 -10.92 -3.48 -0.50
N GLY A 349 -10.73 -4.34 -1.51
CA GLY A 349 -11.70 -5.36 -1.90
C GLY A 349 -12.50 -4.99 -3.16
N THR A 350 -13.71 -5.53 -3.29
CA THR A 350 -14.58 -5.31 -4.46
C THR A 350 -15.53 -4.14 -4.22
N ASN A 351 -15.50 -3.14 -5.09
CA ASN A 351 -16.33 -1.93 -5.01
C ASN A 351 -17.45 -2.01 -6.04
N LYS A 352 -18.71 -1.95 -5.61
CA LYS A 352 -19.86 -1.88 -6.51
C LYS A 352 -20.20 -0.42 -6.80
N VAL A 353 -20.16 -0.03 -8.07
CA VAL A 353 -20.43 1.34 -8.51
C VAL A 353 -21.47 1.36 -9.60
N ASN A 354 -22.32 2.38 -9.61
CA ASN A 354 -23.26 2.59 -10.71
C ASN A 354 -22.55 3.32 -11.84
N VAL A 355 -22.79 2.87 -13.06
CA VAL A 355 -22.23 3.45 -14.27
C VAL A 355 -23.38 3.87 -15.16
N THR A 356 -23.35 5.11 -15.62
CA THR A 356 -24.27 5.60 -16.66
C THR A 356 -23.48 6.04 -17.88
N GLY A 357 -24.12 6.16 -19.03
CA GLY A 357 -23.43 6.56 -20.25
C GLY A 357 -24.31 7.22 -21.28
N ASN A 358 -23.68 8.00 -22.14
CA ASN A 358 -24.22 8.45 -23.42
C ASN A 358 -23.39 7.77 -24.52
N LEU A 359 -23.95 6.71 -25.10
CA LEU A 359 -23.27 5.84 -26.05
C LEU A 359 -23.94 5.85 -27.43
N ASN A 360 -23.14 5.73 -28.49
CA ASN A 360 -23.61 5.53 -29.86
C ASN A 360 -23.95 4.06 -30.11
N GLN A 361 -25.16 3.67 -29.73
CA GLN A 361 -25.61 2.28 -29.75
C GLN A 361 -25.70 1.69 -31.16
N GLY A 362 -26.08 2.50 -32.15
CA GLY A 362 -26.13 2.08 -33.55
C GLY A 362 -24.74 1.70 -34.07
N GLU A 363 -23.74 2.50 -33.73
CA GLU A 363 -22.35 2.23 -34.10
C GLU A 363 -21.80 0.98 -33.41
N ILE A 364 -22.15 0.73 -32.13
CA ILE A 364 -21.82 -0.52 -31.44
C ILE A 364 -22.35 -1.73 -32.23
N ILE A 365 -23.62 -1.71 -32.63
CA ILE A 365 -24.24 -2.82 -33.38
C ILE A 365 -23.56 -3.01 -34.73
N VAL A 366 -23.29 -1.93 -35.46
CA VAL A 366 -22.62 -1.97 -36.77
C VAL A 366 -21.22 -2.55 -36.66
N LEU A 367 -20.40 -2.02 -35.73
CA LEU A 367 -19.03 -2.49 -35.51
C LEU A 367 -19.01 -3.96 -35.07
N ALA A 368 -19.87 -4.31 -34.11
CA ALA A 368 -19.91 -5.67 -33.58
C ALA A 368 -20.38 -6.67 -34.63
N SER A 369 -21.28 -6.29 -35.54
CA SER A 369 -21.76 -7.15 -36.63
C SER A 369 -20.75 -7.26 -37.79
N GLY A 370 -19.90 -6.25 -37.97
CA GLY A 370 -18.93 -6.16 -39.06
C GLY A 370 -17.57 -6.83 -38.81
N ALA A 371 -17.27 -7.24 -37.57
CA ALA A 371 -15.96 -7.75 -37.21
C ALA A 371 -16.04 -9.06 -36.39
N LYS A 372 -15.20 -10.03 -36.74
CA LYS A 372 -14.94 -11.22 -35.93
C LYS A 372 -13.93 -10.88 -34.82
N PRO A 373 -13.96 -11.60 -33.67
CA PRO A 373 -14.92 -12.64 -33.30
C PRO A 373 -16.26 -12.09 -32.75
N TYR A 374 -16.42 -10.77 -32.63
CA TYR A 374 -17.53 -10.12 -31.94
C TYR A 374 -18.90 -10.49 -32.51
N CYS A 375 -19.01 -10.57 -33.85
CA CYS A 375 -20.25 -10.95 -34.52
C CYS A 375 -20.65 -12.42 -34.34
N GLU A 376 -19.70 -13.28 -33.90
CA GLU A 376 -19.92 -14.70 -33.66
C GLU A 376 -20.20 -14.97 -32.17
N THR A 377 -19.47 -14.29 -31.28
CA THR A 377 -19.58 -14.50 -29.82
C THR A 377 -20.64 -13.61 -29.16
N GLY A 378 -20.97 -12.47 -29.78
CA GLY A 378 -21.76 -11.41 -29.16
C GLY A 378 -21.05 -10.68 -28.02
N VAL A 379 -19.76 -10.97 -27.76
CA VAL A 379 -18.99 -10.39 -26.66
C VAL A 379 -17.95 -9.43 -27.21
N ALA A 380 -18.05 -8.15 -26.87
CA ALA A 380 -17.14 -7.09 -27.27
C ALA A 380 -16.22 -6.65 -26.13
N SER A 381 -15.00 -6.25 -26.48
CA SER A 381 -14.03 -5.68 -25.55
C SER A 381 -13.95 -4.18 -25.79
N PHE A 382 -14.34 -3.42 -24.78
CA PHE A 382 -14.37 -1.96 -24.82
C PHE A 382 -13.16 -1.41 -24.09
N SER A 383 -12.47 -0.44 -24.69
CA SER A 383 -11.37 0.29 -24.07
C SER A 383 -11.92 1.53 -23.36
N LEU A 384 -11.46 1.78 -22.15
CA LEU A 384 -11.87 2.92 -21.32
C LEU A 384 -10.65 3.81 -21.08
N ILE A 385 -10.81 5.12 -21.32
CA ILE A 385 -9.77 6.11 -21.06
C ILE A 385 -10.35 7.18 -20.14
N GLY A 386 -9.69 7.46 -19.01
CA GLY A 386 -10.10 8.54 -18.12
C GLY A 386 -10.11 9.88 -18.84
N ASN A 387 -11.27 10.54 -18.89
CA ASN A 387 -11.46 11.83 -19.54
C ASN A 387 -11.33 12.97 -18.51
N ASN A 388 -12.07 12.86 -17.41
CA ASN A 388 -12.14 13.91 -16.38
C ASN A 388 -12.41 13.29 -15.00
N VAL A 389 -11.90 13.94 -13.95
CA VAL A 389 -12.26 13.66 -12.57
C VAL A 389 -12.52 14.98 -11.87
N THR A 390 -13.70 15.13 -11.27
CA THR A 390 -14.07 16.34 -10.53
C THR A 390 -14.53 16.01 -9.11
N ARG A 391 -14.30 16.93 -8.19
CA ARG A 391 -14.87 16.93 -6.85
C ARG A 391 -15.35 18.33 -6.53
N ASP A 392 -16.59 18.45 -6.06
CA ASP A 392 -17.20 19.73 -5.70
C ASP A 392 -17.10 20.77 -6.85
N GLY A 393 -17.22 20.30 -8.10
CA GLY A 393 -17.11 21.13 -9.31
C GLY A 393 -15.69 21.49 -9.73
N VAL A 394 -14.65 21.03 -9.03
CA VAL A 394 -13.24 21.31 -9.32
C VAL A 394 -12.54 20.07 -9.87
N GLU A 395 -11.73 20.24 -10.91
CA GLU A 395 -10.95 19.15 -11.51
C GLU A 395 -9.83 18.66 -10.57
N ILE A 396 -9.65 17.34 -10.51
CA ILE A 396 -8.58 16.69 -9.74
C ILE A 396 -7.57 16.08 -10.72
N PRO A 397 -6.53 16.84 -11.11
CA PRO A 397 -5.71 16.54 -12.27
C PRO A 397 -4.91 15.24 -12.11
N TYR A 398 -4.45 14.90 -10.91
CA TYR A 398 -3.65 13.69 -10.72
C TYR A 398 -4.47 12.39 -10.75
N PHE A 399 -5.77 12.44 -10.40
CA PHE A 399 -6.66 11.29 -10.61
C PHE A 399 -7.03 11.15 -12.08
N GLN A 400 -7.39 12.28 -12.72
CA GLN A 400 -7.66 12.33 -14.16
C GLN A 400 -6.46 11.82 -14.97
N TYR A 401 -5.25 12.31 -14.69
CA TYR A 401 -4.02 11.91 -15.36
C TYR A 401 -3.75 10.41 -15.23
N ALA A 402 -3.89 9.85 -14.02
CA ALA A 402 -3.63 8.43 -13.79
C ALA A 402 -4.63 7.51 -14.52
N LEU A 403 -5.91 7.87 -14.52
CA LEU A 403 -6.95 7.14 -15.24
C LEU A 403 -6.85 7.30 -16.77
N ALA A 404 -6.38 8.46 -17.26
CA ALA A 404 -6.12 8.68 -18.68
C ALA A 404 -4.95 7.82 -19.20
N HIS A 405 -4.00 7.47 -18.33
CA HIS A 405 -2.84 6.64 -18.65
C HIS A 405 -3.01 5.18 -18.21
N ALA A 406 -4.24 4.73 -18.01
CA ALA A 406 -4.57 3.34 -17.73
C ALA A 406 -5.29 2.73 -18.93
N ASN A 407 -4.66 1.75 -19.59
CA ASN A 407 -5.27 1.04 -20.72
C ASN A 407 -6.26 -0.02 -20.21
N GLN A 408 -7.42 0.43 -19.74
CA GLN A 408 -8.44 -0.45 -19.19
C GLN A 408 -9.31 -1.03 -20.30
N THR A 409 -9.55 -2.33 -20.23
CA THR A 409 -10.48 -3.01 -21.13
C THR A 409 -11.53 -3.75 -20.33
N VAL A 410 -12.77 -3.72 -20.83
CA VAL A 410 -13.91 -4.40 -20.22
C VAL A 410 -14.65 -5.20 -21.26
N SER A 411 -14.89 -6.48 -20.97
CA SER A 411 -15.67 -7.37 -21.83
C SER A 411 -17.14 -7.27 -21.48
N LEU A 412 -17.99 -7.08 -22.49
CA LEU A 412 -19.44 -7.00 -22.35
C LEU A 412 -20.13 -7.88 -23.39
N ASN A 413 -21.11 -8.66 -22.96
CA ASN A 413 -21.97 -9.41 -23.87
C ASN A 413 -23.07 -8.49 -24.41
N ILE A 414 -22.91 -8.04 -25.66
CA ILE A 414 -23.85 -7.13 -26.34
C ILE A 414 -25.20 -7.82 -26.52
N THR A 415 -25.21 -9.08 -26.96
CA THR A 415 -26.45 -9.82 -27.20
C THR A 415 -27.28 -9.97 -25.93
N ASP A 416 -26.65 -10.31 -24.80
CA ASP A 416 -27.31 -10.36 -23.48
C ASP A 416 -27.80 -8.97 -23.05
N THR A 417 -27.00 -7.92 -23.28
CA THR A 417 -27.38 -6.53 -22.97
C THR A 417 -28.63 -6.09 -23.74
N LEU A 418 -28.69 -6.38 -25.05
CA LEU A 418 -29.85 -6.07 -25.90
C LEU A 418 -31.09 -6.85 -25.45
N PHE A 419 -30.92 -8.15 -25.17
CA PHE A 419 -32.01 -9.01 -24.67
C PHE A 419 -32.59 -8.48 -23.35
N ARG A 420 -31.73 -8.14 -22.37
CA ARG A 420 -32.15 -7.54 -21.09
C ARG A 420 -32.85 -6.21 -21.23
N SER A 421 -32.54 -5.50 -22.32
CA SER A 421 -33.13 -4.20 -22.64
C SER A 421 -34.43 -4.30 -23.44
N ASN A 422 -34.97 -5.52 -23.63
CA ASN A 422 -36.14 -5.80 -24.46
C ASN A 422 -35.99 -5.31 -25.90
N ILE A 423 -34.77 -5.27 -26.41
CA ILE A 423 -34.48 -4.91 -27.79
C ILE A 423 -34.43 -6.21 -28.60
N PRO A 424 -35.34 -6.43 -29.57
CA PRO A 424 -35.42 -7.67 -30.34
C PRO A 424 -34.33 -7.70 -31.43
N ALA A 425 -33.06 -7.65 -31.03
CA ALA A 425 -31.91 -7.69 -31.91
C ALA A 425 -30.82 -8.58 -31.32
N ALA A 426 -30.04 -9.20 -32.21
CA ALA A 426 -28.82 -9.92 -31.86
C ALA A 426 -27.71 -9.43 -32.79
N VAL A 427 -26.48 -9.40 -32.28
CA VAL A 427 -25.30 -9.15 -33.12
C VAL A 427 -25.05 -10.41 -33.94
N THR A 428 -25.06 -10.28 -35.27
CA THR A 428 -24.78 -11.39 -36.20
C THR A 428 -23.84 -10.93 -37.30
N CYS A 429 -22.98 -11.81 -37.81
CA CYS A 429 -22.01 -11.44 -38.83
C CYS A 429 -22.65 -10.95 -40.13
N SER A 430 -22.26 -9.76 -40.57
CA SER A 430 -22.59 -9.26 -41.89
C SER A 430 -21.84 -10.03 -42.99
N LYS A 431 -22.39 -10.04 -44.21
CA LYS A 431 -21.68 -10.56 -45.38
C LYS A 431 -20.40 -9.74 -45.58
N GLY A 432 -19.24 -10.37 -45.46
CA GLY A 432 -17.92 -9.72 -45.61
C GLY A 432 -17.27 -9.26 -44.30
N ALA A 433 -17.74 -9.72 -43.13
CA ALA A 433 -17.12 -9.39 -41.85
C ALA A 433 -15.60 -9.67 -41.84
N THR A 434 -14.82 -8.70 -41.38
CA THR A 434 -13.35 -8.80 -41.32
C THR A 434 -12.92 -9.65 -40.13
N LYS A 435 -11.74 -10.25 -40.24
CA LYS A 435 -11.12 -11.01 -39.14
C LYS A 435 -10.59 -10.11 -38.06
#